data_AF-A0AA39FXV5-F1
#
_entry.id   AF-A0AA39FXV5-F1
#
_cell.length_a   1.000
_cell.length_b   1.000
_cell.length_c   1.000
_cell.angle_alpha   90.00
_cell.angle_beta   90.00
_cell.angle_gamma   90.00
#
_symmetry.space_group_name_H-M   'P 1'
#
loop_
_entity.id
_entity.type
_entity.pdbx_description
1 polymer ?
#
loop_
_entity_poly.entity_id
_entity_poly.type
_entity_poly.pdbx_seq_one_letter_code
_entity_poly.pdbx_strand_id
1 'polypeptide(L)'
;MFERIILLMIIVNVYAVNWMAVQKNGPLPDLPADYCEVGKNYKNICNVCECIPPGIPRCGTLSCMGAPKKEHGDAKNGCVVGTAFHDSCNICNCETGLHAMCTKMQCFRDDK
;
A
#
# COMPACT_ATOMS: atom_id res chain seq x y z
N MET A 1 -32.06 -33.69 -26.28
CA MET A 1 -30.95 -32.78 -26.67
C MET A 1 -30.94 -31.49 -25.85
N PHE A 2 -32.09 -30.86 -25.61
CA PHE A 2 -32.23 -29.62 -24.81
C PHE A 2 -31.71 -29.71 -23.36
N GLU A 3 -32.05 -30.78 -22.64
CA GLU A 3 -31.65 -31.03 -21.24
C GLU A 3 -30.13 -30.94 -21.00
N ARG A 4 -29.33 -31.49 -21.94
CA ARG A 4 -27.86 -31.47 -21.82
C ARG A 4 -27.27 -30.07 -22.04
N ILE A 5 -27.92 -29.24 -22.86
CA ILE A 5 -27.49 -27.87 -23.12
C ILE A 5 -27.76 -26.99 -21.89
N ILE A 6 -28.92 -27.17 -21.26
CA ILE A 6 -29.29 -26.47 -20.02
C ILE A 6 -28.31 -26.81 -18.90
N LEU A 7 -27.97 -28.09 -18.73
CA LEU A 7 -27.01 -28.53 -17.72
C LEU A 7 -25.62 -27.89 -17.93
N LEU A 8 -25.15 -27.85 -19.18
CA LEU A 8 -23.87 -27.22 -19.52
C LEU A 8 -23.88 -25.71 -19.25
N MET A 9 -24.97 -25.01 -19.58
CA MET A 9 -25.09 -23.58 -19.29
C MET A 9 -25.11 -23.29 -17.78
N ILE A 10 -25.81 -24.11 -16.98
CA ILE A 10 -25.80 -23.98 -15.52
C ILE A 10 -24.39 -24.21 -14.98
N ILE A 11 -23.72 -25.26 -15.43
CA ILE A 11 -22.34 -25.59 -15.05
C ILE A 11 -21.41 -24.41 -15.35
N VAL A 12 -21.44 -23.88 -16.58
CA VAL A 12 -20.62 -22.71 -16.99
C VAL A 12 -20.91 -21.49 -16.12
N ASN A 13 -22.18 -21.20 -15.82
CA ASN A 13 -22.55 -20.08 -14.95
C ASN A 13 -22.07 -20.26 -13.51
N VAL A 14 -22.21 -21.45 -12.93
CA VAL A 14 -21.72 -21.77 -11.58
C VAL A 14 -20.20 -21.62 -11.51
N TYR A 15 -19.48 -22.15 -12.51
CA TYR A 15 -18.03 -21.97 -12.60
C TYR A 15 -17.63 -20.51 -12.76
N ALA A 16 -18.33 -19.72 -13.58
CA ALA A 16 -18.05 -18.31 -13.79
C ALA A 16 -18.29 -17.46 -12.52
N VAL A 17 -19.41 -17.68 -11.81
CA VAL A 17 -19.72 -16.97 -10.56
C VAL A 17 -18.71 -17.31 -9.46
N ASN A 18 -18.36 -18.60 -9.30
CA ASN A 18 -17.32 -19.01 -8.35
C ASN A 18 -15.96 -18.40 -8.67
N TRP A 19 -15.58 -18.32 -9.95
CA TRP A 19 -14.32 -17.71 -10.38
C TRP A 19 -14.24 -16.21 -10.03
N MET A 20 -15.32 -15.45 -10.25
CA MET A 20 -15.37 -14.02 -9.92
C MET A 20 -15.30 -13.75 -8.41
N ALA A 21 -15.86 -14.65 -7.58
CA ALA A 21 -15.81 -14.52 -6.13
C ALA A 21 -14.40 -14.74 -5.54
N VAL A 22 -13.58 -15.60 -6.17
CA VAL A 22 -12.21 -15.91 -5.72
C VAL A 22 -11.25 -14.72 -5.83
N GLN A 23 -11.49 -13.77 -6.75
CA GLN A 23 -10.60 -12.62 -6.97
C GLN A 23 -10.70 -11.53 -5.86
N LYS A 24 -11.77 -11.51 -5.07
CA LYS A 24 -12.01 -10.42 -4.08
C LYS A 24 -11.22 -10.55 -2.77
N ASN A 25 -10.57 -11.68 -2.51
CA ASN A 25 -9.88 -11.96 -1.24
C ASN A 25 -8.35 -12.05 -1.37
N GLY A 26 -7.78 -11.52 -2.46
CA GLY A 26 -6.33 -11.45 -2.63
C GLY A 26 -5.65 -10.51 -1.62
N PRO A 27 -4.32 -10.60 -1.46
CA PRO A 27 -3.58 -9.62 -0.66
C PRO A 27 -3.81 -8.21 -1.21
N LEU A 28 -3.88 -7.24 -0.31
CA LEU A 28 -4.03 -5.83 -0.70
C LEU A 28 -2.83 -5.40 -1.58
N PRO A 29 -3.07 -4.57 -2.61
CA PRO A 29 -1.98 -4.00 -3.41
C PRO A 29 -1.11 -3.08 -2.56
N ASP A 30 0.17 -2.96 -2.89
CA ASP A 30 1.05 -1.99 -2.26
C ASP A 30 0.60 -0.55 -2.57
N LEU A 31 0.79 0.35 -1.60
CA LEU A 31 0.46 1.76 -1.75
C LEU A 31 1.40 2.39 -2.82
N PRO A 32 0.86 2.98 -3.91
CA PRO A 32 1.66 3.68 -4.92
C PRO A 32 2.36 4.91 -4.32
N ALA A 33 3.45 5.40 -4.93
CA ALA A 33 4.25 6.49 -4.37
C ALA A 33 3.62 7.89 -4.48
N ASP A 34 2.74 8.11 -5.47
CA ASP A 34 2.25 9.46 -5.79
C ASP A 34 0.78 9.68 -5.44
N TYR A 35 -0.11 8.78 -5.91
CA TYR A 35 -1.55 8.95 -5.84
C TYR A 35 -2.26 7.61 -5.69
N CYS A 36 -3.29 7.56 -4.84
CA CYS A 36 -4.14 6.37 -4.67
C CYS A 36 -5.55 6.58 -5.21
N GLU A 37 -6.22 5.51 -5.62
CA GLU A 37 -7.59 5.58 -6.11
C GLU A 37 -8.58 5.61 -4.94
N VAL A 38 -9.41 6.67 -4.88
CA VAL A 38 -10.39 6.90 -3.81
C VAL A 38 -11.29 5.68 -3.62
N GLY A 39 -11.46 5.26 -2.36
CA GLY A 39 -12.28 4.11 -1.95
C GLY A 39 -11.56 2.77 -2.02
N LYS A 40 -10.33 2.71 -2.55
CA LYS A 40 -9.50 1.49 -2.51
C LYS A 40 -8.68 1.41 -1.22
N ASN A 41 -8.42 0.17 -0.83
CA ASN A 41 -7.50 -0.15 0.26
C ASN A 41 -6.15 -0.61 -0.28
N TYR A 42 -5.09 -0.20 0.42
CA TYR A 42 -3.71 -0.50 0.07
C TYR A 42 -2.95 -0.99 1.29
N LYS A 43 -1.87 -1.72 1.05
CA LYS A 43 -0.88 -2.09 2.05
C LYS A 43 0.28 -1.09 2.01
N ASN A 44 0.62 -0.51 3.16
CA ASN A 44 1.85 0.23 3.37
C ASN A 44 2.73 -0.56 4.34
N ILE A 45 3.58 -1.42 3.79
CA ILE A 45 4.53 -2.28 4.53
C ILE A 45 3.84 -3.27 5.49
N CYS A 46 3.29 -2.82 6.62
CA CYS A 46 2.43 -3.62 7.49
C CYS A 46 1.07 -2.95 7.80
N ASN A 47 0.93 -1.67 7.49
CA ASN A 47 -0.29 -0.92 7.71
C ASN A 47 -1.26 -1.10 6.55
N VAL A 48 -2.55 -0.99 6.86
CA VAL A 48 -3.61 -0.87 5.86
C VAL A 48 -3.96 0.60 5.72
N CYS A 49 -4.13 1.05 4.48
CA CYS A 49 -4.47 2.42 4.13
C CYS A 49 -5.76 2.46 3.33
N GLU A 50 -6.68 3.33 3.74
CA GLU A 50 -7.84 3.70 2.94
C GLU A 50 -7.48 4.93 2.11
N CYS A 51 -7.74 4.89 0.81
CA CYS A 51 -7.60 6.07 -0.01
C CYS A 51 -8.83 6.97 0.08
N ILE A 52 -8.66 8.17 0.61
CA ILE A 52 -9.74 9.16 0.80
C ILE A 52 -9.61 10.30 -0.21
N PRO A 53 -10.69 11.01 -0.56
CA PRO A 53 -10.60 12.19 -1.41
C PRO A 53 -9.63 13.22 -0.82
N PRO A 54 -8.79 13.90 -1.64
CA PRO A 54 -8.74 13.89 -3.10
C PRO A 54 -7.82 12.81 -3.71
N GLY A 55 -7.56 11.69 -3.04
CA GLY A 55 -6.59 10.67 -3.44
C GLY A 55 -5.41 10.54 -2.46
N ILE A 56 -5.68 10.84 -1.20
CA ILE A 56 -4.70 10.82 -0.11
C ILE A 56 -4.89 9.53 0.68
N PRO A 57 -3.84 8.75 0.94
CA PRO A 57 -3.95 7.57 1.78
C PRO A 57 -4.02 7.94 3.25
N ARG A 58 -4.97 7.33 3.95
CA ARG A 58 -5.10 7.35 5.41
C ARG A 58 -4.76 5.98 5.95
N CYS A 59 -3.54 5.83 6.45
CA CYS A 59 -3.04 4.56 6.97
C CYS A 59 -3.29 4.41 8.46
N GLY A 60 -3.45 3.16 8.91
CA GLY A 60 -3.27 2.80 10.31
C GLY A 60 -1.86 3.10 10.80
N THR A 61 -1.69 3.18 12.12
CA THR A 61 -0.41 3.44 12.80
C THR A 61 0.03 2.22 13.61
N LEU A 62 -0.07 1.02 13.04
CA LEU A 62 0.44 -0.17 13.70
C LEU A 62 1.97 -0.07 13.78
N SER A 63 2.51 -0.31 14.97
CA SER A 63 3.94 -0.54 15.14
C SER A 63 4.33 -1.83 14.43
N CYS A 64 4.92 -1.70 13.25
CA CYS A 64 5.39 -2.84 12.47
C CYS A 64 6.57 -3.53 13.19
N MET A 65 6.30 -4.58 13.97
CA MET A 65 7.35 -5.42 14.54
C MET A 65 8.17 -6.08 13.43
N GLY A 66 9.48 -5.84 13.43
CA GLY A 66 10.38 -6.43 12.43
C GLY A 66 10.22 -5.87 11.01
N ALA A 67 9.51 -4.74 10.83
CA ALA A 67 9.66 -3.99 9.58
C ALA A 67 11.15 -3.75 9.36
N PRO A 68 11.65 -3.98 8.12
CA PRO A 68 13.04 -3.74 7.84
C PRO A 68 13.35 -2.32 8.30
N LYS A 69 14.35 -2.19 9.17
CA LYS A 69 15.08 -0.94 9.34
C LYS A 69 15.73 -0.69 7.97
N LYS A 70 14.96 -0.27 6.97
CA LYS A 70 15.55 0.37 5.82
C LYS A 70 16.13 1.63 6.43
N GLU A 71 17.46 1.63 6.57
CA GLU A 71 18.24 2.77 7.06
C GLU A 71 17.86 4.06 6.34
N HIS A 72 17.32 3.96 5.13
CA HIS A 72 16.69 5.06 4.44
C HIS A 72 15.35 4.60 3.88
N GLY A 73 14.24 5.10 4.44
CA GLY A 73 13.14 5.43 3.55
C GLY A 73 13.70 6.49 2.62
N ASP A 74 14.00 6.15 1.37
CA ASP A 74 14.28 7.19 0.39
C ASP A 74 13.03 8.08 0.41
N ALA A 75 13.16 9.35 0.77
CA ALA A 75 12.00 10.25 0.88
C ALA A 75 11.16 10.27 -0.42
N LYS A 76 11.74 9.78 -1.52
CA LYS A 76 11.13 9.61 -2.84
C LYS A 76 10.40 8.27 -3.07
N ASN A 77 10.66 7.21 -2.30
CA ASN A 77 10.13 5.85 -2.54
C ASN A 77 9.17 5.34 -1.45
N GLY A 78 8.56 6.24 -0.68
CA GLY A 78 7.60 5.89 0.36
C GLY A 78 8.22 5.48 1.70
N CYS A 79 7.41 5.55 2.76
CA CYS A 79 7.83 5.34 4.15
C CYS A 79 6.73 4.65 4.97
N VAL A 80 7.06 4.18 6.19
CA VAL A 80 6.07 3.60 7.10
C VAL A 80 5.37 4.74 7.85
N VAL A 81 4.04 4.85 7.73
CA VAL A 81 3.30 5.89 8.47
C VAL A 81 3.54 5.80 9.98
N GLY A 82 3.77 6.96 10.60
CA GLY A 82 4.04 7.10 12.03
C GLY A 82 5.49 6.90 12.44
N THR A 83 6.40 6.65 11.49
CA THR A 83 7.84 6.52 11.79
C THR A 83 8.61 7.81 11.56
N ALA A 84 9.71 7.93 12.30
CA ALA A 84 10.76 8.91 12.08
C ALA A 84 12.05 8.18 11.70
N PHE A 85 12.82 8.76 10.79
CA PHE A 85 14.10 8.22 10.35
C PHE A 85 15.04 9.35 9.91
N HIS A 86 16.31 9.02 9.68
CA HIS A 86 17.29 9.97 9.17
C HIS A 86 17.51 9.75 7.67
N ASP A 87 17.54 10.85 6.91
CA ASP A 87 18.04 10.88 5.53
C ASP A 87 19.31 11.74 5.52
N SER A 88 20.46 11.07 5.62
CA SER A 88 21.74 11.70 5.97
C SER A 88 21.62 12.48 7.28
N CYS A 89 21.98 13.76 7.33
CA CYS A 89 21.84 14.59 8.53
C CYS A 89 20.41 15.06 8.79
N ASN A 90 19.47 14.85 7.86
CA ASN A 90 18.10 15.34 8.00
C ASN A 90 17.22 14.36 8.76
N ILE A 91 16.34 14.89 9.61
CA ILE A 91 15.31 14.10 10.31
C ILE A 91 14.05 14.15 9.46
N CYS A 92 13.49 12.97 9.17
CA CYS A 92 12.32 12.77 8.34
C CYS A 92 11.19 12.11 9.13
N ASN A 93 9.97 12.62 8.98
CA ASN A 93 8.76 12.04 9.55
C ASN A 93 7.81 11.57 8.45
N CYS A 94 7.23 10.39 8.63
CA CYS A 94 6.31 9.81 7.67
C CYS A 94 4.85 9.93 8.12
N GLU A 95 4.07 10.79 7.48
CA GLU A 95 2.66 11.00 7.83
C GLU A 95 1.69 10.22 6.94
N THR A 96 1.97 10.14 5.63
CA THR A 96 1.01 9.58 4.65
C THR A 96 1.52 8.33 3.95
N GLY A 97 2.77 7.93 4.15
CA GLY A 97 3.36 6.72 3.56
C GLY A 97 3.83 6.89 2.12
N LEU A 98 3.40 7.96 1.45
CA LEU A 98 3.82 8.39 0.12
C LEU A 98 5.15 9.15 0.17
N HIS A 99 5.21 10.13 1.06
CA HIS A 99 6.33 11.04 1.20
C HIS A 99 6.67 11.21 2.68
N ALA A 100 7.97 11.33 2.95
CA ALA A 100 8.45 11.77 4.24
C ALA A 100 8.71 13.28 4.22
N MET A 101 8.34 13.95 5.30
CA MET A 101 8.67 15.36 5.50
C MET A 101 9.99 15.44 6.26
N CYS A 102 11.02 15.94 5.59
CA CYS A 102 12.37 16.05 6.15
C CYS A 102 12.76 17.49 6.49
N THR A 103 13.63 17.64 7.48
CA THR A 103 14.39 18.90 7.67
C THR A 103 15.23 19.21 6.42
N LYS A 104 15.70 20.46 6.30
CA LYS A 104 16.54 20.92 5.17
C LYS A 104 17.88 21.47 5.65
N MET A 105 18.60 20.65 6.40
CA MET A 105 19.97 20.92 6.85
C MET A 105 20.95 20.66 5.70
N GLN A 106 21.97 21.51 5.60
CA GLN A 106 23.09 21.28 4.70
C GLN A 106 23.98 20.21 5.34
N CYS A 107 23.90 18.99 4.81
CA CYS A 107 24.72 17.88 5.27
C CYS A 107 26.15 17.99 4.71
N PHE A 108 27.13 17.69 5.56
CA PHE A 108 28.52 17.59 5.11
C PHE A 108 28.79 16.17 4.61
N ARG A 109 29.82 16.02 3.78
CA ARG A 109 30.05 14.79 2.98
C ARG A 109 30.30 13.51 3.79
N ASP A 110 30.50 13.61 5.10
CA ASP A 110 30.91 12.51 5.96
C ASP A 110 29.73 11.82 6.71
N ASP A 111 28.49 12.27 6.50
CA ASP A 111 27.29 11.74 7.18
C ASP A 111 26.64 10.54 6.44
N LYS A 112 27.41 9.46 6.19
CA LYS A 112 26.89 8.19 5.63
C LYS A 112 27.15 6.98 6.51
#